data_AF-M6FPI1-F1
#
_entry.id   AF-M6FPI1-F1
#
_cell.length_a   1.000
_cell.length_b   1.000
_cell.length_c   1.000
_cell.angle_alpha   90.00
_cell.angle_beta   90.00
_cell.angle_gamma   90.00
#
_symmetry.space_group_name_H-M   'P 1'
#
loop_
_entity.id
_entity.type
_entity.pdbx_description
1 polymer ?
#
loop_
_entity_poly.entity_id
_entity_poly.type
_entity_poly.pdbx_seq_one_letter_code
_entity_poly.pdbx_strand_id
1 'polypeptide(L)'
;MEVKSAKELKRVSKELQENFLNRWKLLNLEQDKDRLKALNEKSEDPDLWNNPEEARTVSQKKTNWKKTYPLVYDSTRHIRFS
;
A
#
# COMPACT_ATOMS: atom_id res chain seq x y z
N MET A 1 22.41 13.06 -25.88
CA MET A 1 21.73 12.90 -24.59
C MET A 1 22.23 14.01 -23.69
N GLU A 2 21.42 15.03 -23.42
CA GLU A 2 21.85 16.13 -22.55
C GLU A 2 21.88 15.65 -21.09
N VAL A 3 23.07 15.64 -20.49
CA VAL A 3 23.25 15.25 -19.09
C VAL A 3 23.01 16.49 -18.24
N LYS A 4 21.93 16.49 -17.46
CA LYS A 4 21.60 17.57 -16.53
C LYS A 4 22.74 17.79 -15.53
N SER A 5 22.95 19.04 -15.12
CA SER A 5 23.96 19.35 -14.13
C SER A 5 23.65 18.71 -12.78
N ALA A 6 24.68 18.43 -11.96
CA ALA A 6 24.49 17.84 -10.63
C ALA A 6 23.56 18.68 -9.72
N LYS A 7 23.54 20.01 -9.91
CA LYS A 7 22.67 20.93 -9.17
C LYS A 7 21.20 20.76 -9.57
N GLU A 8 20.92 20.61 -10.86
CA GLU A 8 19.57 20.36 -11.37
C GLU A 8 19.06 18.97 -10.99
N LEU A 9 19.93 17.95 -11.03
CA LEU A 9 19.58 16.61 -10.56
C LEU A 9 19.16 16.61 -9.08
N LYS A 10 19.90 17.32 -8.22
CA LYS A 10 19.53 17.47 -6.80
C LYS A 10 18.19 18.19 -6.62
N ARG A 11 17.92 19.22 -7.43
CA ARG A 11 16.64 19.94 -7.38
C ARG A 11 15.48 19.05 -7.79
N VAL A 12 15.59 18.39 -8.95
CA VAL A 12 14.56 17.47 -9.47
C VAL A 12 14.33 16.33 -8.49
N SER A 13 15.38 15.80 -7.87
CA SER A 13 15.27 14.76 -6.84
C SER A 13 14.46 15.23 -5.63
N LYS A 14 14.69 16.45 -5.12
CA LYS A 14 13.91 17.01 -4.01
C LYS A 14 12.44 17.23 -4.39
N GLU A 15 12.20 17.84 -5.55
CA GLU A 15 10.83 18.07 -6.05
C GLU A 15 10.07 16.75 -6.21
N LEU A 16 10.75 15.70 -6.68
CA LEU A 16 10.16 14.36 -6.77
C LEU A 16 9.84 13.76 -5.41
N GLN A 17 10.76 13.88 -4.44
CA GLN A 17 10.54 13.41 -3.06
C GLN A 17 9.36 14.11 -2.39
N GLU A 18 9.28 15.43 -2.52
CA GLU A 18 8.19 16.23 -1.96
C GLU A 18 6.85 15.91 -2.62
N ASN A 19 6.82 15.81 -3.95
CA ASN A 19 5.62 15.43 -4.69
C ASN A 19 5.13 14.03 -4.31
N PHE A 20 6.04 13.08 -4.10
CA PHE A 20 5.71 11.74 -3.62
C PHE A 20 5.08 11.80 -2.22
N LEU A 21 5.72 12.51 -1.29
CA LEU A 21 5.24 12.66 0.09
C LEU A 21 3.86 13.32 0.16
N ASN A 22 3.64 14.36 -0.66
CA ASN A 22 2.36 15.05 -0.74
C ASN A 22 1.25 14.14 -1.29
N ARG A 23 1.54 13.38 -2.35
CA ARG A 23 0.59 12.39 -2.90
C ARG A 23 0.31 11.27 -1.91
N TRP A 24 1.33 10.80 -1.19
CA TRP A 24 1.18 9.77 -0.16
C TRP A 24 0.21 10.19 0.94
N LYS A 25 0.35 11.43 1.43
CA LYS A 25 -0.56 12.02 2.41
C LYS A 25 -1.96 12.27 1.86
N LEU A 26 -2.06 12.86 0.66
CA LEU A 26 -3.35 13.20 0.04
C LEU A 26 -4.22 11.97 -0.22
N LEU A 27 -3.60 10.86 -0.60
CA LEU A 27 -4.27 9.59 -0.84
C LEU A 27 -4.54 8.80 0.45
N ASN A 28 -4.21 9.33 1.64
CA ASN A 28 -4.35 8.66 2.93
C ASN A 28 -3.78 7.23 2.94
N LEU A 29 -2.68 7.00 2.19
CA LEU A 29 -2.14 5.65 1.95
C LEU A 29 -1.67 4.96 3.22
N GLU A 30 -1.36 5.73 4.26
CA GLU A 30 -1.00 5.22 5.58
C GLU A 30 -2.20 4.57 6.29
N GLN A 31 -3.36 5.25 6.31
CA GLN A 31 -4.59 4.67 6.87
C GLN A 31 -5.05 3.44 6.07
N ASP A 32 -4.87 3.50 4.75
CA ASP A 32 -5.21 2.39 3.87
C ASP A 32 -4.28 1.19 4.08
N LYS A 33 -2.99 1.42 4.39
CA LYS A 33 -2.06 0.38 4.80
C LYS A 33 -2.48 -0.28 6.11
N ASP A 34 -2.91 0.49 7.10
CA ASP A 34 -3.39 -0.04 8.38
C ASP A 34 -4.68 -0.85 8.23
N ARG A 35 -5.63 -0.36 7.42
CA ARG A 35 -6.86 -1.11 7.06
C ARG A 35 -6.53 -2.44 6.38
N LEU A 36 -5.53 -2.43 5.50
CA LEU A 36 -5.10 -3.63 4.79
C LEU A 36 -4.42 -4.64 5.71
N LYS A 37 -3.64 -4.16 6.69
CA LYS A 37 -3.05 -4.98 7.74
C LYS A 37 -4.14 -5.67 8.57
N ALA A 38 -5.13 -4.92 9.04
CA ALA A 38 -6.26 -5.47 9.79
C ALA A 38 -7.08 -6.49 8.96
N LEU A 39 -7.27 -6.24 7.66
CA LEU A 39 -7.92 -7.21 6.76
C LEU A 39 -7.08 -8.49 6.55
N ASN A 40 -5.74 -8.38 6.53
CA ASN A 40 -4.87 -9.55 6.48
C ASN A 40 -4.97 -10.36 7.76
N GLU A 41 -4.86 -9.71 8.92
CA GLU A 41 -4.99 -10.36 10.23
C GLU A 41 -6.34 -11.08 10.36
N LYS A 42 -7.44 -10.40 10.01
CA LYS A 42 -8.79 -10.99 10.04
C LYS A 42 -8.94 -12.18 9.08
N SER A 43 -8.26 -12.18 7.94
CA SER A 43 -8.31 -13.31 7.00
C SER A 43 -7.49 -14.51 7.41
N GLU A 44 -6.54 -14.33 8.32
CA GLU A 44 -5.72 -15.39 8.90
C GLU A 44 -6.39 -16.03 10.11
N ASP A 45 -7.43 -15.40 10.65
CA ASP A 45 -8.26 -15.93 11.71
C ASP A 45 -9.07 -17.16 11.23
N PRO A 46 -8.89 -18.35 11.82
CA PRO A 46 -9.68 -19.54 11.51
C PRO A 46 -11.19 -19.31 11.70
N ASP A 47 -11.58 -18.47 12.66
CA ASP A 47 -12.98 -18.23 12.99
C ASP A 47 -13.72 -17.44 11.92
N LEU A 48 -13.00 -16.73 11.04
CA LEU A 48 -13.60 -16.07 9.88
C LEU A 48 -14.37 -17.07 9.00
N TRP A 49 -13.86 -18.30 8.89
CA TRP A 49 -14.43 -19.33 8.03
C TRP A 49 -15.69 -19.97 8.62
N ASN A 50 -16.01 -19.68 9.88
CA ASN A 50 -17.29 -20.05 10.50
C ASN A 50 -18.46 -19.25 9.91
N ASN A 51 -18.18 -18.12 9.25
CA ASN A 51 -19.18 -17.31 8.56
C ASN A 51 -18.82 -17.11 7.07
N PRO A 52 -19.43 -17.88 6.14
CA PRO A 52 -19.07 -17.86 4.73
C PRO A 52 -19.33 -16.51 4.03
N GLU A 53 -20.36 -15.77 4.45
CA GLU A 53 -20.66 -14.44 3.89
C GLU A 53 -19.60 -13.42 4.29
N GLU A 54 -19.10 -13.52 5.52
CA GLU A 54 -18.05 -12.66 6.03
C GLU A 54 -16.70 -12.99 5.38
N ALA A 55 -16.38 -14.28 5.24
CA ALA A 55 -15.18 -14.74 4.53
C ALA A 55 -15.16 -14.27 3.07
N ARG A 56 -16.30 -14.32 2.37
CA ARG A 56 -16.44 -13.80 1.00
C ARG A 56 -16.22 -12.29 0.96
N THR A 57 -16.82 -11.55 1.89
CA THR A 57 -16.67 -10.09 1.98
C THR A 57 -15.22 -9.68 2.24
N VAL A 58 -14.53 -10.34 3.18
CA VAL A 58 -13.12 -10.08 3.49
C VAL A 58 -12.23 -10.40 2.30
N SER A 59 -12.46 -11.54 1.63
CA SER A 59 -11.70 -11.95 0.45
C SER A 59 -11.88 -10.98 -0.73
N GLN A 60 -13.10 -10.51 -0.95
CA GLN A 60 -13.40 -9.55 -2.01
C GLN A 60 -12.80 -8.17 -1.73
N LYS A 61 -12.85 -7.70 -0.47
CA LYS A 61 -12.15 -6.48 -0.05
C LYS A 61 -10.65 -6.61 -0.31
N LYS A 62 -9.99 -7.68 0.12
CA LYS A 62 -8.55 -7.90 -0.14
C LYS A 62 -8.21 -7.90 -1.64
N THR A 63 -9.06 -8.51 -2.46
CA THR A 63 -8.88 -8.55 -3.91
C THR A 63 -8.99 -7.16 -4.54
N ASN A 64 -9.97 -6.36 -4.12
CA ASN A 64 -10.13 -4.98 -4.61
C ASN A 64 -8.93 -4.12 -4.19
N TRP A 65 -8.48 -4.22 -2.95
CA TRP A 65 -7.28 -3.51 -2.48
C TRP A 65 -6.02 -3.85 -3.28
N LYS A 66 -5.82 -5.14 -3.61
CA LYS A 66 -4.71 -5.57 -4.46
C LYS A 66 -4.76 -4.95 -5.86
N LYS A 67 -5.96 -4.79 -6.44
CA LYS A 67 -6.15 -4.17 -7.76
C LYS A 67 -5.94 -2.65 -7.73
N THR A 68 -6.48 -1.98 -6.72
CA THR A 68 -6.46 -0.51 -6.65
C THR A 68 -5.11 0.03 -6.16
N TYR A 69 -4.44 -0.67 -5.24
CA TYR A 69 -3.19 -0.21 -4.62
C TYR A 69 -2.14 -1.33 -4.55
N PRO A 70 -1.63 -1.82 -5.70
CA PRO A 70 -0.72 -2.97 -5.73
C PRO A 70 0.57 -2.72 -4.93
N LEU A 71 1.14 -1.52 -5.02
CA LEU A 71 2.37 -1.15 -4.31
C LEU A 71 2.17 -1.10 -2.78
N VAL A 72 1.01 -0.64 -2.31
CA VAL A 72 0.68 -0.62 -0.88
C VAL A 72 0.42 -2.05 -0.39
N TYR A 73 -0.32 -2.83 -1.18
CA TYR A 73 -0.60 -4.24 -0.90
C TYR A 73 0.68 -5.06 -0.71
N ASP A 74 1.63 -4.98 -1.64
CA ASP A 74 2.87 -5.73 -1.58
C ASP A 74 3.77 -5.29 -0.41
N SER A 75 3.78 -3.98 -0.09
CA SER A 75 4.54 -3.45 1.05
C SER A 75 4.11 -4.03 2.39
N THR A 76 2.84 -4.43 2.55
CA THR A 76 2.35 -5.05 3.79
C THR A 76 2.66 -6.55 3.88
N ARG A 77 2.92 -7.22 2.75
CA ARG A 77 3.29 -8.64 2.72
C ARG A 77 4.77 -8.87 3.03
N HIS A 78 5.65 -7.92 2.69
CA HIS A 78 7.10 -8.08 2.83
C HIS A 78 7.67 -7.75 4.23
N ILE A 79 6.84 -7.31 5.18
CA ILE A 79 7.28 -7.04 6.57
C ILE A 79 7.52 -8.35 7.36
N ARG A 80 7.23 -9.54 6.81
CA ARG A 80 7.42 -10.84 7.51
C ARG A 80 8.73 -11.58 7.19
N PHE A 81 9.70 -10.97 6.50
CA PHE A 81 10.98 -11.62 6.17
C PHE A 81 12.22 -10.80 6.59
N SER A 82 12.17 -10.13 7.74
CA SER A 82 13.36 -9.53 8.37
C SER A 82 13.28 -9.65 9.88
#